data_AF-A0A062VCI1-F1
#
_entry.id   AF-A0A062VCI1-F1
#
_cell.length_a   1.000
_cell.length_b   1.000
_cell.length_c   1.000
_cell.angle_alpha   90.00
_cell.angle_beta   90.00
_cell.angle_gamma   90.00
#
_symmetry.space_group_name_H-M   'P 1'
#
loop_
_entity.id
_entity.type
_entity.pdbx_description
1 polymer ?
#
loop_
_entity_poly.entity_id
_entity_poly.type
_entity_poly.pdbx_seq_one_letter_code
_entity_poly.pdbx_strand_id
1 'polypeptide(L)'
;MLLPRQRLMVLLNEVYYSGGNIIEVSYPPLDLLYSITLGERCRLSILNKTEYNEKRIDTIKTIGESGKEIPNFNSYIDTITASGILPPKNAKEIETAINEKCMRDIFKGDKMLFIGFDTNILMLRQNRMIIDIYRNRGGICLSYLLSRELARKWDRKYRFEDLQNLHPQMAFMENFPNQPVLSARAARLGSVEYRLIRNNPHTREIMTGDGADLEIVSSYKKFERDNDVDVVLVSGDMNFAGMARDAHMNVIQVKKQTDASQRIEIDWEQAAELIYTSAITYGYVSLNGMDIYGIWTGKTDDDWNAENLSITLEGELARKIKRDMEILQ
;
A
#
# COMPACT_ATOMS: atom_id res chain seq x y z
N MET A 1 -8.32 12.70 16.19
CA MET A 1 -7.09 13.48 15.93
C MET A 1 -6.46 12.98 14.64
N LEU A 2 -5.71 13.81 13.93
CA LEU A 2 -4.98 13.37 12.75
C LEU A 2 -3.57 12.91 13.16
N LEU A 3 -3.19 11.71 12.75
CA LEU A 3 -1.87 11.14 12.99
C LEU A 3 -1.23 10.75 11.65
N PRO A 4 -0.12 11.37 11.23
CA PRO A 4 0.63 10.94 10.06
C PRO A 4 1.14 9.50 10.25
N ARG A 5 1.19 8.69 9.18
CA ARG A 5 1.75 7.33 9.20
C ARG A 5 3.11 7.26 9.91
N GLN A 6 4.01 8.19 9.62
CA GLN A 6 5.36 8.26 10.20
C GLN A 6 5.35 8.36 11.74
N ARG A 7 4.22 8.75 12.33
CA ARG A 7 4.04 8.95 13.76
C ARG A 7 3.28 7.80 14.43
N LEU A 8 2.86 6.78 13.68
CA LEU A 8 2.29 5.55 14.25
C LEU A 8 3.25 4.84 15.20
N MET A 9 4.56 5.02 15.03
CA MET A 9 5.56 4.51 15.97
C MET A 9 5.32 5.05 17.40
N VAL A 10 4.87 6.29 17.55
CA VAL A 10 4.55 6.88 18.86
C VAL A 10 3.39 6.14 19.50
N LEU A 11 2.36 5.79 18.72
CA LEU A 11 1.24 4.97 19.19
C LEU A 11 1.72 3.60 19.68
N LEU A 12 2.58 2.92 18.90
CA LEU A 12 3.14 1.62 19.28
C LEU A 12 3.95 1.71 20.58
N ASN A 13 4.80 2.73 20.71
CA ASN A 13 5.60 2.97 21.90
C ASN A 13 4.71 3.18 23.13
N GLU A 14 3.67 4.01 23.01
CA GLU A 14 2.77 4.32 24.12
C GLU A 14 1.95 3.10 24.60
N VAL A 15 1.53 2.25 23.66
CA VAL A 15 0.89 0.97 24.00
C VAL A 15 1.88 0.08 24.76
N TYR A 16 3.11 -0.04 24.26
CA TYR A 16 4.17 -0.86 24.88
C TYR A 16 4.55 -0.40 26.28
N TYR A 17 4.83 0.89 26.46
CA TYR A 17 5.22 1.45 27.75
C TYR A 17 4.08 1.53 28.78
N SER A 18 2.83 1.49 28.33
CA SER A 18 1.67 1.35 29.22
C SER A 18 1.46 -0.08 29.73
N GLY A 19 2.39 -1.00 29.43
CA GLY A 19 2.36 -2.40 29.88
C GLY A 19 1.60 -3.33 28.94
N GLY A 20 1.08 -2.83 27.81
CA GLY A 20 0.45 -3.64 26.79
C GLY A 20 1.47 -4.16 25.79
N ASN A 21 1.64 -5.48 25.70
CA ASN A 21 2.54 -6.09 24.70
C ASN A 21 1.80 -6.74 23.52
N ILE A 22 0.47 -6.66 23.48
CA ILE A 22 -0.34 -7.22 22.41
C ILE A 22 -1.21 -6.11 21.82
N ILE A 23 -1.14 -5.99 20.50
CA ILE A 23 -2.02 -5.18 19.69
C ILE A 23 -2.94 -6.11 18.93
N GLU A 24 -4.23 -6.02 19.19
CA GLU A 24 -5.29 -6.68 18.43
C GLU A 24 -5.88 -5.70 17.45
N VAL A 25 -5.82 -6.04 16.16
CA VAL A 25 -6.47 -5.25 15.11
C VAL A 25 -7.70 -6.00 14.65
N SER A 26 -8.84 -5.35 14.80
CA SER A 26 -10.14 -5.89 14.44
C SER A 26 -10.85 -5.01 13.41
N TYR A 27 -11.77 -5.64 12.69
CA TYR A 27 -12.68 -5.00 11.76
C TYR A 27 -14.09 -5.46 12.15
N PRO A 28 -15.02 -4.56 12.52
CA PRO A 28 -16.26 -4.94 13.21
C PRO A 28 -17.08 -6.04 12.51
N PRO A 29 -17.13 -6.13 11.18
CA PRO A 29 -17.78 -7.25 10.49
C PRO A 29 -17.07 -8.61 10.63
N LEU A 30 -15.77 -8.67 10.88
CA LEU A 30 -14.95 -9.91 10.92
C LEU A 30 -14.30 -10.18 12.29
N ASP A 31 -14.56 -9.32 13.27
CA ASP A 31 -13.87 -9.26 14.55
C ASP A 31 -12.34 -9.14 14.36
N LEU A 32 -11.57 -9.95 15.07
CA LEU A 32 -10.11 -9.97 15.00
C LEU A 32 -9.62 -10.34 13.58
N LEU A 33 -8.81 -9.47 12.98
CA LEU A 33 -8.09 -9.71 11.74
C LEU A 33 -6.72 -10.32 12.00
N TYR A 34 -5.95 -9.71 12.91
CA TYR A 34 -4.62 -10.16 13.29
C TYR A 34 -4.22 -9.59 14.65
N SER A 35 -3.19 -10.18 15.25
CA SER A 35 -2.57 -9.64 16.46
C SER A 35 -1.07 -9.48 16.28
N ILE A 36 -0.51 -8.45 16.90
CA ILE A 36 0.93 -8.15 16.92
C ILE A 36 1.38 -8.23 18.37
N THR A 37 2.28 -9.15 18.68
CA THR A 37 2.98 -9.16 19.96
C THR A 37 4.23 -8.30 19.84
N LEU A 38 4.30 -7.21 20.62
CA LEU A 38 5.41 -6.27 20.68
C LEU A 38 6.55 -6.79 21.56
N GLY A 39 7.78 -6.56 21.13
CA GLY A 39 9.01 -6.95 21.82
C GLY A 39 10.25 -6.48 21.07
N GLU A 40 11.43 -7.01 21.40
CA GLU A 40 12.67 -6.73 20.64
C GLU A 40 12.51 -7.09 19.16
N ARG A 41 11.85 -8.22 18.89
CA ARG A 41 11.25 -8.55 17.60
C ARG A 41 9.76 -8.74 17.81
N CYS A 42 8.97 -8.14 16.93
CA CYS A 42 7.54 -8.27 16.98
C CYS A 42 7.11 -9.59 16.32
N ARG A 43 5.98 -10.15 16.77
CA ARG A 43 5.39 -11.34 16.17
C ARG A 43 3.98 -11.05 15.71
N LEU A 44 3.77 -11.15 14.41
CA LEU A 44 2.45 -11.06 13.79
C LEU A 44 1.78 -12.44 13.76
N SER A 45 0.52 -12.50 14.19
CA SER A 45 -0.35 -13.66 14.03
C SER A 45 -1.54 -13.29 13.14
N ILE A 46 -1.70 -13.98 12.01
CA ILE A 46 -2.74 -13.71 11.00
C ILE A 46 -3.70 -14.89 10.82
N LEU A 47 -4.91 -14.59 10.35
CA LEU A 47 -5.87 -15.60 9.89
C LEU A 47 -5.37 -16.32 8.63
N ASN A 48 -5.62 -17.63 8.55
CA ASN A 48 -5.43 -18.38 7.31
C ASN A 48 -6.61 -18.19 6.34
N LYS A 49 -6.46 -18.74 5.12
CA LYS A 49 -7.46 -18.60 4.05
C LYS A 49 -8.82 -19.18 4.43
N THR A 50 -8.85 -20.32 5.11
CA THR A 50 -10.09 -20.99 5.51
C THR A 50 -10.80 -20.17 6.57
N GLU A 51 -10.10 -19.82 7.66
CA GLU A 51 -10.62 -19.01 8.76
C GLU A 51 -11.20 -17.66 8.26
N TYR A 52 -10.45 -16.95 7.41
CA TYR A 52 -10.90 -15.66 6.88
C TYR A 52 -12.14 -15.80 5.99
N ASN A 53 -12.17 -16.81 5.11
CA ASN A 53 -13.29 -17.00 4.20
C ASN A 53 -14.55 -17.47 4.92
N GLU A 54 -14.42 -18.34 5.92
CA GLU A 54 -15.55 -18.76 6.77
C GLU A 54 -16.17 -17.56 7.47
N LYS A 55 -15.37 -16.77 8.20
CA LYS A 55 -15.82 -15.52 8.82
C LYS A 55 -16.52 -14.60 7.82
N ARG A 56 -15.90 -14.36 6.66
CA ARG A 56 -16.46 -13.48 5.63
C ARG A 56 -17.78 -14.00 5.06
N ILE A 57 -17.89 -15.29 4.78
CA ILE A 57 -19.12 -15.88 4.24
C ILE A 57 -20.25 -15.74 5.24
N ASP A 58 -20.01 -16.04 6.51
CA ASP A 58 -21.03 -15.95 7.55
C ASP A 58 -21.46 -14.51 7.82
N THR A 59 -20.51 -13.57 7.87
CA THR A 59 -20.82 -12.14 7.97
C THR A 59 -21.64 -11.64 6.77
N ILE A 60 -21.31 -12.04 5.54
CA ILE A 60 -22.07 -11.61 4.34
C ILE A 60 -23.51 -12.11 4.38
N LYS A 61 -23.77 -13.31 4.90
CA LYS A 61 -25.14 -13.82 5.07
C LYS A 61 -25.96 -12.94 6.01
N THR A 62 -25.33 -12.40 7.06
CA THR A 62 -25.99 -11.52 8.04
C THR A 62 -26.13 -10.08 7.54
N ILE A 63 -25.09 -9.52 6.95
CA ILE A 63 -25.02 -8.10 6.55
C ILE A 63 -25.65 -7.83 5.17
N GLY A 64 -25.76 -8.85 4.31
CA GLY A 64 -26.36 -8.72 2.98
C GLY A 64 -25.52 -7.87 2.02
N GLU A 65 -26.16 -6.95 1.31
CA GLU A 65 -25.56 -6.12 0.24
C GLU A 65 -24.36 -5.29 0.71
N SER A 66 -24.38 -4.77 1.94
CA SER A 66 -23.24 -4.04 2.53
C SER A 66 -21.98 -4.93 2.68
N GLY A 67 -22.13 -6.26 2.61
CA GLY A 67 -21.03 -7.22 2.60
C GLY A 67 -20.09 -7.11 1.40
N LYS A 68 -20.47 -6.41 0.32
CA LYS A 68 -19.59 -6.10 -0.81
C LYS A 68 -18.37 -5.26 -0.41
N GLU A 69 -18.48 -4.51 0.68
CA GLU A 69 -17.42 -3.68 1.24
C GLU A 69 -16.51 -4.44 2.23
N ILE A 70 -16.71 -5.75 2.40
CA ILE A 70 -15.81 -6.60 3.19
C ILE A 70 -14.71 -7.16 2.27
N PRO A 71 -13.43 -6.80 2.51
CA PRO A 71 -12.32 -7.29 1.70
C PRO A 71 -12.28 -8.82 1.63
N ASN A 72 -11.93 -9.36 0.46
CA ASN A 72 -11.70 -10.80 0.31
C ASN A 72 -10.31 -11.19 0.82
N PHE A 73 -10.03 -12.50 0.91
CA PHE A 73 -8.73 -12.98 1.39
C PHE A 73 -7.54 -12.48 0.55
N ASN A 74 -7.71 -12.29 -0.77
CA ASN A 74 -6.64 -11.73 -1.59
C ASN A 74 -6.33 -10.28 -1.20
N SER A 75 -7.36 -9.47 -0.91
CA SER A 75 -7.20 -8.09 -0.44
C SER A 75 -6.55 -8.04 0.95
N TYR A 76 -6.83 -9.03 1.79
CA TYR A 76 -6.18 -9.22 3.09
C TYR A 76 -4.69 -9.52 2.94
N ILE A 77 -4.31 -10.48 2.09
CA ILE A 77 -2.89 -10.75 1.78
C ILE A 77 -2.20 -9.56 1.09
N ASP A 78 -2.90 -8.85 0.21
CA ASP A 78 -2.39 -7.65 -0.45
C ASP A 78 -2.11 -6.53 0.56
N THR A 79 -2.91 -6.42 1.62
CA THR A 79 -2.70 -5.45 2.70
C THR A 79 -1.41 -5.72 3.47
N ILE A 80 -1.14 -7.00 3.77
CA ILE A 80 0.09 -7.44 4.45
C ILE A 80 1.31 -7.36 3.50
N THR A 81 1.08 -7.55 2.19
CA THR A 81 2.12 -7.34 1.17
C THR A 81 2.48 -5.86 1.07
N ALA A 82 1.48 -4.96 1.05
CA ALA A 82 1.67 -3.52 0.94
C ALA A 82 2.28 -2.88 2.19
N SER A 83 2.30 -3.58 3.34
CA SER A 83 3.04 -3.15 4.53
C SER A 83 4.51 -3.57 4.52
N GLY A 84 4.95 -4.29 3.48
CA GLY A 84 6.34 -4.77 3.37
C GLY A 84 6.66 -6.02 4.20
N ILE A 85 5.65 -6.65 4.82
CA ILE A 85 5.84 -7.87 5.63
C ILE A 85 5.98 -9.11 4.75
N LEU A 86 5.14 -9.21 3.73
CA LEU A 86 5.17 -10.33 2.79
C LEU A 86 5.91 -9.93 1.52
N PRO A 87 7.16 -10.39 1.32
CA PRO A 87 7.85 -10.13 0.07
C PRO A 87 7.23 -10.93 -1.09
N PRO A 88 7.45 -10.51 -2.35
CA PRO A 88 7.09 -11.31 -3.51
C PRO A 88 7.69 -12.73 -3.44
N LYS A 89 7.01 -13.71 -4.06
CA LYS A 89 7.48 -15.12 -4.06
C LYS A 89 8.89 -15.27 -4.62
N ASN A 90 9.27 -14.39 -5.55
CA ASN A 90 10.57 -14.37 -6.20
C ASN A 90 11.45 -13.19 -5.77
N ALA A 91 11.33 -12.72 -4.52
CA ALA A 91 12.12 -11.59 -4.02
C ALA A 91 13.64 -11.74 -4.23
N LYS A 92 14.19 -12.95 -4.00
CA LYS A 92 15.62 -13.22 -4.26
C LYS A 92 15.98 -13.13 -5.75
N GLU A 93 15.11 -13.61 -6.64
CA GLU A 93 15.32 -13.49 -8.09
C GLU A 93 15.30 -12.02 -8.54
N ILE A 94 14.38 -11.24 -7.98
CA ILE A 94 14.27 -9.79 -8.22
C ILE A 94 15.54 -9.07 -7.75
N GLU A 95 16.00 -9.36 -6.53
CA GLU A 95 17.20 -8.75 -5.97
C GLU A 95 18.44 -9.05 -6.81
N THR A 96 18.65 -10.31 -7.18
CA THR A 96 19.75 -10.71 -8.08
C THR A 96 19.66 -9.99 -9.42
N ALA A 97 18.48 -10.00 -10.07
CA ALA A 97 18.29 -9.38 -11.37
C ALA A 97 18.53 -7.85 -11.36
N ILE A 98 18.12 -7.16 -10.29
CA ILE A 98 18.41 -5.72 -10.13
C ILE A 98 19.91 -5.52 -9.90
N ASN A 99 20.53 -6.28 -9.00
CA ASN A 99 21.94 -6.13 -8.68
C ASN A 99 22.84 -6.38 -9.89
N GLU A 100 22.58 -7.42 -10.68
CA GLU A 100 23.30 -7.70 -11.93
C GLU A 100 23.17 -6.54 -12.91
N LYS A 101 21.95 -6.01 -13.10
CA LYS A 101 21.73 -4.87 -14.00
C LYS A 101 22.35 -3.57 -13.50
N CYS A 102 22.62 -3.45 -12.20
CA CYS A 102 23.32 -2.31 -11.61
C CYS A 102 24.86 -2.43 -11.73
N MET A 103 25.41 -3.59 -12.11
CA MET A 103 26.84 -3.72 -12.39
C MET A 103 27.17 -3.09 -13.74
N ARG A 104 27.31 -1.77 -13.75
CA ARG A 104 27.56 -0.96 -14.94
C ARG A 104 28.76 -0.06 -14.75
N ASP A 105 29.53 0.13 -15.81
CA ASP A 105 30.65 1.04 -15.88
C ASP A 105 30.41 2.09 -16.96
N ILE A 106 29.86 3.23 -16.53
CA ILE A 106 29.54 4.36 -17.43
C ILE A 106 30.80 4.84 -18.16
N PHE A 107 31.97 4.73 -17.54
CA PHE A 107 33.24 5.14 -18.16
C PHE A 107 33.71 4.18 -19.26
N LYS A 108 33.17 2.95 -19.31
CA LYS A 108 33.39 1.99 -20.39
C LYS A 108 32.31 2.04 -21.48
N GLY A 109 31.38 2.99 -21.38
CA GLY A 109 30.31 3.18 -22.35
C GLY A 109 29.02 2.45 -22.01
N ASP A 110 28.87 1.89 -20.80
CA ASP A 110 27.58 1.35 -20.36
C ASP A 110 26.56 2.48 -20.19
N LYS A 111 25.33 2.24 -20.65
CA LYS A 111 24.23 3.19 -20.50
C LYS A 111 23.81 3.34 -19.04
N MET A 112 23.27 4.50 -18.67
CA MET A 112 22.64 4.67 -17.36
C MET A 112 21.39 3.79 -17.24
N LEU A 113 21.18 3.17 -16.08
CA LEU A 113 20.00 2.35 -15.81
C LEU A 113 18.86 3.20 -15.22
N PHE A 114 17.65 2.98 -15.73
CA PHE A 114 16.41 3.49 -15.16
C PHE A 114 15.45 2.35 -14.81
N ILE A 115 14.77 2.46 -13.67
CA ILE A 115 13.67 1.57 -13.29
C ILE A 115 12.33 2.24 -13.61
N GLY A 116 11.46 1.52 -14.31
CA GLY A 116 10.07 1.91 -14.56
C GLY A 116 9.09 1.00 -13.83
N PHE A 117 7.94 1.56 -13.44
CA PHE A 117 6.90 0.83 -12.70
C PHE A 117 5.58 0.76 -13.47
N ASP A 118 4.78 -0.24 -13.11
CA ASP A 118 3.36 -0.39 -13.45
C ASP A 118 2.48 0.03 -12.26
N THR A 119 1.20 0.33 -12.50
CA THR A 119 0.24 0.71 -11.46
C THR A 119 0.08 -0.36 -10.39
N ASN A 120 0.12 -1.65 -10.73
CA ASN A 120 0.00 -2.73 -9.74
C ASN A 120 1.13 -2.72 -8.70
N ILE A 121 2.36 -2.39 -9.11
CA ILE A 121 3.50 -2.28 -8.20
C ILE A 121 3.29 -1.13 -7.21
N LEU A 122 2.75 -0.01 -7.69
CA LEU A 122 2.44 1.16 -6.86
C LEU A 122 1.27 0.88 -5.92
N MET A 123 0.20 0.24 -6.40
CA MET A 123 -0.98 -0.10 -5.60
C MET A 123 -0.64 -1.08 -4.46
N LEU A 124 0.33 -1.98 -4.68
CA LEU A 124 0.84 -2.91 -3.67
C LEU A 124 2.07 -2.38 -2.93
N ARG A 125 2.48 -1.11 -3.15
CA ARG A 125 3.65 -0.47 -2.53
C ARG A 125 4.96 -1.25 -2.67
N GLN A 126 5.02 -2.16 -3.65
CA GLN A 126 6.19 -3.02 -3.90
C GLN A 126 7.35 -2.21 -4.51
N ASN A 127 7.09 -1.01 -5.02
CA ASN A 127 8.11 -0.05 -5.42
C ASN A 127 9.13 0.22 -4.32
N ARG A 128 8.72 0.22 -3.04
CA ARG A 128 9.62 0.53 -1.90
C ARG A 128 10.78 -0.46 -1.81
N MET A 129 10.47 -1.76 -1.80
CA MET A 129 11.48 -2.82 -1.84
C MET A 129 12.41 -2.70 -3.05
N ILE A 130 11.87 -2.40 -4.23
CA ILE A 130 12.66 -2.25 -5.45
C ILE A 130 13.62 -1.07 -5.34
N ILE A 131 13.16 0.06 -4.81
CA ILE A 131 13.97 1.27 -4.59
C ILE A 131 15.06 0.99 -3.55
N ASP A 132 14.74 0.26 -2.48
CA ASP A 132 15.69 -0.11 -1.42
C ASP A 132 16.78 -1.06 -1.92
N ILE A 133 16.43 -2.02 -2.78
CA ILE A 133 17.43 -2.87 -3.46
C ILE A 133 18.28 -2.02 -4.40
N TYR A 134 17.64 -1.15 -5.18
CA TYR A 134 18.31 -0.32 -6.17
C TYR A 134 19.30 0.68 -5.57
N ARG A 135 19.01 1.21 -4.37
CA ARG A 135 19.85 2.19 -3.63
C ARG A 135 20.29 3.39 -4.47
N ASN A 136 19.42 3.89 -5.33
CA ASN A 136 19.70 5.03 -6.22
C ASN A 136 20.97 4.86 -7.08
N ARG A 137 21.31 3.63 -7.49
CA ARG A 137 22.45 3.34 -8.40
C ARG A 137 22.22 3.79 -9.85
N GLY A 138 21.23 4.65 -10.07
CA GLY A 138 20.86 5.30 -11.33
C GLY A 138 19.54 6.07 -11.15
N GLY A 139 18.67 6.06 -12.15
CA GLY A 139 17.41 6.81 -12.13
C GLY A 139 16.14 5.98 -11.97
N ILE A 140 15.04 6.66 -11.64
CA ILE A 140 13.69 6.12 -11.77
C ILE A 140 13.00 6.86 -12.91
N CYS A 141 12.20 6.16 -13.71
CA CYS A 141 11.35 6.79 -14.72
C CYS A 141 9.88 6.44 -14.43
N LEU A 142 9.00 7.41 -14.56
CA LEU A 142 7.57 7.25 -14.35
C LEU A 142 6.81 7.78 -15.55
N SER A 143 5.94 6.96 -16.15
CA SER A 143 5.03 7.44 -17.17
C SER A 143 3.89 8.25 -16.54
N TYR A 144 3.62 9.46 -17.05
CA TYR A 144 2.47 10.28 -16.61
C TYR A 144 1.12 9.55 -16.77
N LEU A 145 1.04 8.61 -17.70
CA LEU A 145 -0.14 7.77 -17.91
C LEU A 145 -0.49 6.90 -16.70
N LEU A 146 0.49 6.50 -15.88
CA LEU A 146 0.24 5.79 -14.63
C LEU A 146 -0.59 6.65 -13.67
N SER A 147 -0.28 7.95 -13.58
CA SER A 147 -1.02 8.90 -12.76
C SER A 147 -2.49 8.99 -13.23
N ARG A 148 -2.71 9.05 -14.54
CA ARG A 148 -4.06 9.09 -15.14
C ARG A 148 -4.83 7.79 -14.90
N GLU A 149 -4.17 6.64 -15.07
CA GLU A 149 -4.78 5.33 -14.84
C GLU A 149 -5.19 5.17 -13.36
N LEU A 150 -4.31 5.54 -12.43
CA LEU A 150 -4.60 5.56 -11.01
C LEU A 150 -5.77 6.50 -10.72
N ALA A 151 -5.76 7.73 -11.26
CA ALA A 151 -6.85 8.69 -11.13
C ALA A 151 -8.20 8.13 -11.57
N ARG A 152 -8.27 7.53 -12.76
CA ARG A 152 -9.49 6.87 -13.25
C ARG A 152 -9.95 5.75 -12.34
N LYS A 153 -9.03 4.94 -11.80
CA LYS A 153 -9.37 3.83 -10.90
C LYS A 153 -9.92 4.31 -9.56
N TRP A 154 -9.34 5.37 -8.98
CA TRP A 154 -9.72 5.83 -7.64
C TRP A 154 -10.86 6.85 -7.58
N ASP A 155 -11.27 7.43 -8.70
CA ASP A 155 -12.39 8.41 -8.76
C ASP A 155 -13.75 7.82 -8.37
N ARG A 156 -13.85 6.49 -8.25
CA ARG A 156 -15.03 5.80 -7.70
C ARG A 156 -15.12 6.04 -6.19
N LYS A 157 -16.08 6.86 -5.77
CA LYS A 157 -16.29 7.28 -4.39
C LYS A 157 -17.70 6.99 -3.89
N TYR A 158 -17.85 6.86 -2.57
CA TYR A 158 -19.18 6.75 -1.95
C TYR A 158 -19.96 8.05 -2.12
N ARG A 159 -21.22 7.90 -2.51
CA ARG A 159 -22.24 8.93 -2.41
C ARG A 159 -22.94 8.80 -1.06
N PHE A 160 -23.68 9.83 -0.66
CA PHE A 160 -24.44 9.78 0.58
C PHE A 160 -25.52 8.68 0.54
N GLU A 161 -26.12 8.44 -0.62
CA GLU A 161 -27.14 7.42 -0.81
C GLU A 161 -26.59 6.00 -0.64
N ASP A 162 -25.32 5.76 -1.00
CA ASP A 162 -24.65 4.46 -0.85
C ASP A 162 -24.47 4.07 0.63
N LEU A 163 -24.56 5.06 1.53
CA LEU A 163 -24.28 4.94 2.96
C LEU A 163 -25.54 5.03 3.82
N GLN A 164 -26.73 5.05 3.20
CA GLN A 164 -28.00 4.99 3.92
C GLN A 164 -28.33 3.54 4.30
N ASN A 165 -28.93 3.36 5.47
CA ASN A 165 -29.41 2.05 5.96
C ASN A 165 -28.32 0.98 6.08
N LEU A 166 -27.10 1.40 6.44
CA LEU A 166 -26.01 0.47 6.73
C LEU A 166 -26.41 -0.46 7.88
N HIS A 167 -26.01 -1.73 7.78
CA HIS A 167 -26.11 -2.66 8.90
C HIS A 167 -25.31 -2.11 10.10
N PRO A 168 -25.72 -2.30 11.36
CA PRO A 168 -25.02 -1.73 12.52
C PRO A 168 -23.52 -2.05 12.59
N GLN A 169 -23.11 -3.24 12.15
CA GLN A 169 -21.69 -3.62 12.06
C GLN A 169 -20.88 -2.84 11.02
N MET A 170 -21.56 -2.09 10.13
CA MET A 170 -20.97 -1.23 9.09
C MET A 170 -21.17 0.27 9.40
N ALA A 171 -21.71 0.63 10.57
CA ALA A 171 -22.06 2.02 10.90
C ALA A 171 -20.87 2.99 10.82
N PHE A 172 -19.64 2.51 11.02
CA PHE A 172 -18.43 3.32 10.84
C PHE A 172 -18.30 3.92 9.43
N MET A 173 -18.95 3.32 8.41
CA MET A 173 -18.93 3.83 7.03
C MET A 173 -19.73 5.11 6.84
N GLU A 174 -20.55 5.53 7.81
CA GLU A 174 -21.20 6.85 7.79
C GLU A 174 -20.18 7.99 7.65
N ASN A 175 -18.94 7.74 8.06
CA ASN A 175 -17.81 8.64 7.87
C ASN A 175 -17.14 8.54 6.49
N PHE A 176 -17.66 7.80 5.52
CA PHE A 176 -17.02 7.62 4.19
C PHE A 176 -17.57 8.47 3.02
N PRO A 177 -18.54 9.40 3.14
CA PRO A 177 -18.97 10.21 2.01
C PRO A 177 -17.79 10.90 1.28
N ASN A 178 -17.83 10.87 -0.06
CA ASN A 178 -16.80 11.41 -0.97
C ASN A 178 -15.40 10.77 -0.80
N GLN A 179 -15.31 9.60 -0.16
CA GLN A 179 -14.07 8.82 -0.07
C GLN A 179 -14.10 7.61 -1.03
N PRO A 180 -12.92 7.07 -1.40
CA PRO A 180 -12.83 5.92 -2.31
C PRO A 180 -13.55 4.67 -1.78
N VAL A 181 -14.34 4.02 -2.64
CA VAL A 181 -14.94 2.70 -2.36
C VAL A 181 -13.85 1.63 -2.21
N LEU A 182 -14.16 0.46 -1.63
CA LEU A 182 -13.15 -0.60 -1.42
C LEU A 182 -12.26 -0.87 -2.65
N SER A 183 -12.87 -1.03 -3.83
CA SER A 183 -12.15 -1.30 -5.08
C SER A 183 -11.23 -0.16 -5.57
N ALA A 184 -11.41 1.04 -5.05
CA ALA A 184 -10.68 2.26 -5.42
C ALA A 184 -9.55 2.63 -4.44
N ARG A 185 -9.56 2.08 -3.21
CA ARG A 185 -8.59 2.43 -2.15
C ARG A 185 -7.15 2.08 -2.51
N ALA A 186 -6.91 0.90 -3.11
CA ALA A 186 -5.57 0.50 -3.55
C ALA A 186 -5.03 1.42 -4.65
N ALA A 187 -5.87 1.87 -5.59
CA ALA A 187 -5.49 2.85 -6.61
C ALA A 187 -5.18 4.22 -6.00
N ARG A 188 -5.92 4.63 -4.96
CA ARG A 188 -5.62 5.86 -4.23
C ARG A 188 -4.28 5.77 -3.52
N LEU A 189 -3.98 4.65 -2.87
CA LEU A 189 -2.68 4.35 -2.26
C LEU A 189 -1.55 4.38 -3.30
N GLY A 190 -1.75 3.73 -4.45
CA GLY A 190 -0.79 3.79 -5.57
C GLY A 190 -0.57 5.20 -6.10
N SER A 191 -1.58 6.08 -6.06
CA SER A 191 -1.41 7.50 -6.43
C SER A 191 -0.51 8.26 -5.45
N VAL A 192 -0.55 7.92 -4.16
CA VAL A 192 0.36 8.49 -3.15
C VAL A 192 1.78 8.03 -3.43
N GLU A 193 2.00 6.73 -3.65
CA GLU A 193 3.33 6.21 -4.02
C GLU A 193 3.87 6.84 -5.30
N TYR A 194 3.04 7.00 -6.34
CA TYR A 194 3.42 7.70 -7.57
C TYR A 194 3.97 9.10 -7.26
N ARG A 195 3.27 9.88 -6.44
CA ARG A 195 3.70 11.25 -6.08
C ARG A 195 4.98 11.25 -5.26
N LEU A 196 5.13 10.33 -4.30
CA LEU A 196 6.36 10.20 -3.50
C LEU A 196 7.57 9.90 -4.40
N ILE A 197 7.44 8.96 -5.33
CA ILE A 197 8.51 8.62 -6.27
C ILE A 197 8.77 9.79 -7.22
N ARG A 198 7.72 10.41 -7.78
CA ARG A 198 7.84 11.57 -8.68
C ARG A 198 8.60 12.73 -8.06
N ASN A 199 8.40 12.99 -6.77
CA ASN A 199 9.07 14.07 -6.05
C ASN A 199 10.51 13.73 -5.65
N ASN A 200 10.99 12.50 -5.92
CA ASN A 200 12.39 12.13 -5.70
C ASN A 200 13.29 12.79 -6.77
N PRO A 201 14.41 13.44 -6.39
CA PRO A 201 15.34 14.08 -7.34
C PRO A 201 15.91 13.16 -8.43
N HIS A 202 15.96 11.85 -8.18
CA HIS A 202 16.45 10.84 -9.13
C HIS A 202 15.37 10.33 -10.09
N THR A 203 14.15 10.89 -10.04
CA THR A 203 13.03 10.48 -10.88
C THR A 203 12.85 11.39 -12.09
N ARG A 204 12.62 10.79 -13.25
CA ARG A 204 12.21 11.46 -14.49
C ARG A 204 10.77 11.08 -14.83
N GLU A 205 9.88 12.07 -14.84
CA GLU A 205 8.53 11.88 -15.34
C GLU A 205 8.53 11.96 -16.88
N ILE A 206 8.04 10.91 -17.52
CA ILE A 206 7.89 10.81 -18.97
C ILE A 206 6.52 11.40 -19.33
N MET A 207 6.55 12.59 -19.91
CA MET A 207 5.36 13.24 -20.43
C MET A 207 5.00 12.63 -21.79
N THR A 208 3.83 12.02 -21.89
CA THR A 208 3.23 11.56 -23.14
C THR A 208 1.90 12.24 -23.40
N GLY A 209 1.44 12.17 -24.65
CA GLY A 209 0.12 12.65 -25.05
C GLY A 209 -1.03 11.84 -24.42
N ASP A 210 -2.23 12.06 -24.94
CA ASP A 210 -3.48 11.69 -24.26
C ASP A 210 -3.97 10.23 -24.41
N GLY A 211 -3.27 9.32 -25.08
CA GLY A 211 -3.88 8.04 -25.44
C GLY A 211 -3.68 6.88 -24.46
N ALA A 212 -4.08 5.70 -24.94
CA ALA A 212 -4.54 4.54 -24.16
C ALA A 212 -3.41 3.62 -23.67
N ASP A 213 -3.72 2.54 -22.94
CA ASP A 213 -2.80 1.66 -22.20
C ASP A 213 -1.60 1.08 -22.99
N LEU A 214 -1.68 0.94 -24.32
CA LEU A 214 -0.53 0.63 -25.20
C LEU A 214 0.57 1.72 -25.16
N GLU A 215 0.26 2.88 -24.62
CA GLU A 215 1.16 4.02 -24.52
C GLU A 215 2.07 3.96 -23.30
N ILE A 216 1.77 3.21 -22.24
CA ILE A 216 2.68 3.14 -21.07
C ILE A 216 4.00 2.47 -21.47
N VAL A 217 3.96 1.25 -22.02
CA VAL A 217 5.17 0.56 -22.50
C VAL A 217 5.86 1.36 -23.61
N SER A 218 5.08 1.89 -24.55
CA SER A 218 5.62 2.73 -25.64
C SER A 218 6.30 4.00 -25.11
N SER A 219 5.80 4.60 -24.02
CA SER A 219 6.40 5.77 -23.38
C SER A 219 7.77 5.45 -22.80
N TYR A 220 7.91 4.30 -22.14
CA TYR A 220 9.17 3.83 -21.61
C TYR A 220 10.16 3.49 -22.73
N LYS A 221 9.71 2.81 -23.80
CA LYS A 221 10.57 2.50 -24.94
C LYS A 221 11.06 3.75 -25.66
N LYS A 222 10.20 4.75 -25.80
CA LYS A 222 10.56 6.05 -26.35
C LYS A 222 11.59 6.74 -25.45
N PHE A 223 11.38 6.74 -24.13
CA PHE A 223 12.33 7.33 -23.18
C PHE A 223 13.70 6.64 -23.23
N GLU A 224 13.74 5.30 -23.27
CA GLU A 224 14.94 4.49 -23.42
C GLU A 224 15.76 4.93 -24.65
N ARG A 225 15.10 5.04 -25.81
CA ARG A 225 15.73 5.44 -27.06
C ARG A 225 16.15 6.91 -27.08
N ASP A 226 15.26 7.81 -26.69
CA ASP A 226 15.46 9.26 -26.85
C ASP A 226 16.50 9.81 -25.86
N ASN A 227 16.78 9.11 -24.75
CA ASN A 227 17.78 9.51 -23.75
C ASN A 227 19.05 8.64 -23.76
N ASP A 228 19.12 7.65 -24.66
CA ASP A 228 20.21 6.67 -24.73
C ASP A 228 20.52 6.00 -23.37
N VAL A 229 19.46 5.54 -22.71
CA VAL A 229 19.53 4.84 -21.41
C VAL A 229 19.04 3.41 -21.55
N ASP A 230 19.23 2.59 -20.53
CA ASP A 230 18.52 1.31 -20.42
C ASP A 230 17.37 1.42 -19.44
N VAL A 231 16.20 0.90 -19.82
CA VAL A 231 15.02 0.88 -18.95
C VAL A 231 14.67 -0.55 -18.57
N VAL A 232 14.43 -0.77 -17.28
CA VAL A 232 13.91 -2.03 -16.74
C VAL A 232 12.55 -1.78 -16.13
N LEU A 233 11.54 -2.44 -16.68
CA LEU A 233 10.18 -2.36 -16.17
C LEU A 233 9.96 -3.41 -15.09
N VAL A 234 9.34 -3.01 -14.00
CA VAL A 234 8.92 -3.90 -12.92
C VAL A 234 7.40 -3.96 -12.91
N SER A 235 6.84 -5.15 -13.04
CA SER A 235 5.38 -5.35 -12.99
C SER A 235 5.01 -6.70 -12.40
N GLY A 236 3.89 -6.72 -11.66
CA GLY A 236 3.23 -7.94 -11.20
C GLY A 236 2.17 -8.48 -12.16
N ASP A 237 1.88 -7.76 -13.25
CA ASP A 237 0.89 -8.13 -14.25
C ASP A 237 1.54 -8.92 -15.41
N MET A 238 1.03 -10.12 -15.66
CA MET A 238 1.52 -10.99 -16.73
C MET A 238 1.28 -10.39 -18.11
N ASN A 239 0.17 -9.68 -18.32
CA ASN A 239 -0.17 -9.07 -19.59
C ASN A 239 0.74 -7.88 -19.87
N PHE A 240 0.93 -6.99 -18.88
CA PHE A 240 1.88 -5.88 -19.00
C PHE A 240 3.30 -6.39 -19.28
N ALA A 241 3.75 -7.41 -18.54
CA ALA A 241 5.05 -8.03 -18.74
C ALA A 241 5.19 -8.68 -20.13
N GLY A 242 4.11 -9.27 -20.66
CA GLY A 242 4.06 -9.79 -22.04
C GLY A 242 4.25 -8.68 -23.06
N MET A 243 3.41 -7.63 -22.98
CA MET A 243 3.47 -6.47 -23.88
C MET A 243 4.85 -5.79 -23.88
N ALA A 244 5.48 -5.65 -22.71
CA ALA A 244 6.80 -5.06 -22.59
C ALA A 244 7.90 -5.93 -23.21
N ARG A 245 7.81 -7.26 -23.10
CA ARG A 245 8.73 -8.18 -23.80
C ARG A 245 8.55 -8.12 -25.32
N ASP A 246 7.30 -8.06 -25.79
CA ASP A 246 6.99 -7.92 -27.22
C ASP A 246 7.52 -6.59 -27.79
N ALA A 247 7.57 -5.54 -26.98
CA ALA A 247 8.20 -4.25 -27.30
C ALA A 247 9.74 -4.25 -27.13
N HIS A 248 10.35 -5.42 -26.90
CA HIS A 248 11.79 -5.60 -26.64
C HIS A 248 12.31 -4.70 -25.50
N MET A 249 11.59 -4.65 -24.39
CA MET A 249 12.03 -4.01 -23.15
C MET A 249 12.50 -5.04 -22.13
N ASN A 250 13.40 -4.64 -21.23
CA ASN A 250 13.76 -5.44 -20.08
C ASN A 250 12.61 -5.43 -19.06
N VAL A 251 12.19 -6.61 -18.60
CA VAL A 251 11.11 -6.73 -17.62
C VAL A 251 11.53 -7.64 -16.47
N ILE A 252 11.36 -7.16 -15.24
CA ILE A 252 11.40 -7.96 -14.02
C ILE A 252 9.96 -8.21 -13.59
N GLN A 253 9.54 -9.48 -13.67
CA GLN A 253 8.20 -9.87 -13.28
C GLN A 253 8.15 -10.17 -11.78
N VAL A 254 7.22 -9.53 -11.07
CA VAL A 254 6.99 -9.73 -9.64
C VAL A 254 5.90 -10.77 -9.43
N LYS A 255 6.25 -11.89 -8.79
CA LYS A 255 5.29 -12.97 -8.51
C LYS A 255 4.54 -12.66 -7.22
N LYS A 256 3.22 -12.44 -7.35
CA LYS A 256 2.32 -12.12 -6.24
C LYS A 256 2.33 -13.20 -5.15
N GLN A 257 2.30 -12.76 -3.90
CA GLN A 257 2.07 -13.63 -2.75
C GLN A 257 0.58 -13.94 -2.60
N THR A 258 0.25 -15.21 -2.40
CA THR A 258 -1.15 -15.70 -2.37
C THR A 258 -1.57 -16.28 -1.01
N ASP A 259 -0.60 -16.44 -0.14
CA ASP A 259 -0.63 -17.20 1.09
C ASP A 259 0.50 -16.73 2.00
N ALA A 260 0.36 -17.01 3.29
CA ALA A 260 1.32 -16.59 4.28
C ALA A 260 1.30 -17.55 5.47
N SER A 261 2.42 -17.69 6.15
CA SER A 261 2.49 -18.39 7.44
C SER A 261 1.63 -17.65 8.46
N GLN A 262 0.88 -18.38 9.28
CA GLN A 262 0.02 -17.78 10.31
C GLN A 262 0.80 -16.99 11.37
N ARG A 263 2.11 -17.26 11.53
CA ARG A 263 3.00 -16.55 12.45
C ARG A 263 4.22 -16.04 11.70
N ILE A 264 4.47 -14.74 11.78
CA ILE A 264 5.54 -14.06 11.04
C ILE A 264 6.30 -13.17 12.03
N GLU A 265 7.63 -13.19 11.96
CA GLU A 265 8.46 -12.24 12.68
C GLU A 265 8.55 -10.93 11.89
N ILE A 266 8.29 -9.81 12.57
CA ILE A 266 8.29 -8.48 11.97
C ILE A 266 9.02 -7.48 12.86
N ASP A 267 9.46 -6.37 12.30
CA ASP A 267 9.94 -5.23 13.07
C ASP A 267 8.81 -4.23 13.40
N TRP A 268 9.16 -3.18 14.13
CA TRP A 268 8.22 -2.14 14.56
C TRP A 268 7.73 -1.26 13.41
N GLU A 269 8.55 -1.03 12.40
CA GLU A 269 8.18 -0.22 11.23
C GLU A 269 7.14 -0.97 10.40
N GLN A 270 7.36 -2.26 10.18
CA GLN A 270 6.43 -3.17 9.55
C GLN A 270 5.10 -3.26 10.32
N ALA A 271 5.13 -3.27 11.66
CA ALA A 271 3.92 -3.22 12.48
C ALA A 271 3.12 -1.92 12.25
N ALA A 272 3.79 -0.76 12.24
CA ALA A 272 3.18 0.53 11.96
C ALA A 272 2.62 0.60 10.53
N GLU A 273 3.37 0.13 9.54
CA GLU A 273 2.93 0.06 8.14
C GLU A 273 1.71 -0.85 7.97
N LEU A 274 1.65 -1.99 8.69
CA LEU A 274 0.51 -2.90 8.63
C LEU A 274 -0.76 -2.26 9.19
N ILE A 275 -0.67 -1.52 10.29
CA ILE A 275 -1.81 -0.77 10.84
C ILE A 275 -2.28 0.28 9.82
N TYR A 276 -1.36 1.02 9.22
CA TYR A 276 -1.67 2.00 8.19
C TYR A 276 -2.36 1.38 6.97
N THR A 277 -1.75 0.35 6.35
CA THR A 277 -2.34 -0.28 5.17
C THR A 277 -3.67 -0.96 5.48
N SER A 278 -3.83 -1.51 6.69
CA SER A 278 -5.11 -2.09 7.13
C SER A 278 -6.19 -1.02 7.25
N ALA A 279 -5.89 0.10 7.92
CA ALA A 279 -6.81 1.22 8.03
C ALA A 279 -7.23 1.77 6.64
N ILE A 280 -6.29 1.84 5.69
CA ILE A 280 -6.59 2.25 4.31
C ILE A 280 -7.42 1.20 3.58
N THR A 281 -7.05 -0.08 3.59
CA THR A 281 -7.76 -1.13 2.84
C THR A 281 -9.17 -1.34 3.36
N TYR A 282 -9.34 -1.48 4.67
CA TYR A 282 -10.64 -1.69 5.30
C TYR A 282 -11.42 -0.37 5.45
N GLY A 283 -10.75 0.77 5.31
CA GLY A 283 -11.31 2.12 5.50
C GLY A 283 -11.39 2.50 6.98
N TYR A 284 -11.59 1.50 7.84
CA TYR A 284 -11.62 1.58 9.29
C TYR A 284 -11.07 0.28 9.88
N VAL A 285 -10.32 0.38 10.97
CA VAL A 285 -9.98 -0.74 11.86
C VAL A 285 -10.04 -0.27 13.31
N SER A 286 -10.29 -1.19 14.24
CA SER A 286 -10.15 -0.94 15.67
C SER A 286 -8.85 -1.56 16.17
N LEU A 287 -8.09 -0.81 16.97
CA LEU A 287 -6.85 -1.24 17.58
C LEU A 287 -7.01 -1.22 19.10
N ASN A 288 -7.12 -2.39 19.74
CA ASN A 288 -7.40 -2.49 21.18
C ASN A 288 -8.58 -1.58 21.64
N GLY A 289 -9.62 -1.46 20.82
CA GLY A 289 -10.78 -0.59 21.08
C GLY A 289 -10.62 0.87 20.64
N MET A 290 -9.47 1.27 20.07
CA MET A 290 -9.28 2.59 19.48
C MET A 290 -9.69 2.60 18.02
N ASP A 291 -10.50 3.57 17.62
CA ASP A 291 -10.95 3.70 16.24
C ASP A 291 -9.88 4.35 15.35
N ILE A 292 -9.50 3.67 14.28
CA ILE A 292 -8.54 4.15 13.29
C ILE A 292 -9.21 4.18 11.92
N TYR A 293 -9.44 5.38 11.42
CA TYR A 293 -10.00 5.65 10.10
C TYR A 293 -8.87 5.93 9.10
N GLY A 294 -8.73 5.06 8.10
CA GLY A 294 -7.88 5.32 6.94
C GLY A 294 -8.52 6.27 5.94
N ILE A 295 -9.86 6.25 5.87
CA ILE A 295 -10.67 7.21 5.12
C ILE A 295 -11.74 7.79 6.04
N TRP A 296 -12.02 9.09 5.89
CA TRP A 296 -13.05 9.78 6.67
C TRP A 296 -13.61 10.96 5.88
N THR A 297 -14.77 11.48 6.30
CA THR A 297 -15.42 12.62 5.68
C THR A 297 -14.52 13.84 5.79
N GLY A 298 -14.24 14.46 4.64
CA GLY A 298 -13.35 15.62 4.59
C GLY A 298 -11.85 15.30 4.53
N LYS A 299 -11.44 14.02 4.45
CA LYS A 299 -10.04 13.68 4.14
C LYS A 299 -9.65 14.28 2.79
N THR A 300 -8.67 15.18 2.82
CA THR A 300 -8.21 15.99 1.68
C THR A 300 -7.07 15.31 0.90
N ASP A 301 -6.71 15.85 -0.26
CA ASP A 301 -5.50 15.40 -0.99
C ASP A 301 -4.23 15.57 -0.15
N ASP A 302 -4.15 16.63 0.67
CA ASP A 302 -3.03 16.86 1.59
C ASP A 302 -2.97 15.80 2.68
N ASP A 303 -4.12 15.36 3.21
CA ASP A 303 -4.17 14.24 4.17
C ASP A 303 -3.74 12.92 3.56
N TRP A 304 -4.03 12.69 2.28
CA TRP A 304 -3.53 11.53 1.56
C TRP A 304 -2.02 11.63 1.32
N ASN A 305 -1.51 12.83 0.99
CA ASN A 305 -0.09 13.07 0.76
C ASN A 305 0.75 12.93 2.04
N ALA A 306 0.21 13.38 3.16
CA ALA A 306 0.81 13.22 4.49
C ALA A 306 0.60 11.82 5.08
N GLU A 307 -0.09 10.92 4.37
CA GLU A 307 -0.45 9.58 4.85
C GLU A 307 -1.15 9.64 6.23
N ASN A 308 -2.02 10.64 6.44
CA ASN A 308 -2.71 10.86 7.71
C ASN A 308 -3.78 9.79 7.98
N LEU A 309 -3.93 9.42 9.24
CA LEU A 309 -5.04 8.64 9.77
C LEU A 309 -5.87 9.50 10.72
N SER A 310 -7.18 9.31 10.75
CA SER A 310 -8.02 9.90 11.81
C SER A 310 -8.21 8.87 12.91
N ILE A 311 -7.75 9.20 14.12
CA ILE A 311 -7.78 8.30 15.27
C ILE A 311 -8.67 8.88 16.35
N THR A 312 -9.61 8.09 16.85
CA THR A 312 -10.38 8.42 18.05
C THR A 312 -9.73 7.75 19.24
N LEU A 313 -9.20 8.57 20.14
CA LEU A 313 -8.53 8.13 21.35
C LEU A 313 -9.24 8.77 22.55
N GLU A 314 -9.44 7.98 23.59
CA GLU A 314 -9.97 8.45 24.87
C GLU A 314 -8.99 8.13 26.01
N GLY A 315 -9.20 8.80 27.15
CA GLY A 315 -8.49 8.48 28.39
C GLY A 315 -7.01 8.92 28.44
N GLU A 316 -6.20 8.14 29.14
CA GLU A 316 -4.80 8.46 29.44
C GLU A 316 -3.88 8.29 28.23
N LEU A 317 -4.10 7.26 27.42
CA LEU A 317 -3.31 6.99 26.22
C LEU A 317 -3.40 8.15 25.22
N ALA A 318 -4.59 8.72 25.04
CA ALA A 318 -4.81 9.93 24.24
C ALA A 318 -3.96 11.12 24.71
N ARG A 319 -3.83 11.30 26.03
CA ARG A 319 -3.04 12.40 26.62
C ARG A 319 -1.55 12.18 26.41
N LYS A 320 -1.05 10.96 26.58
CA LYS A 320 0.38 10.64 26.37
C LYS A 320 0.77 10.80 24.91
N ILE A 321 -0.03 10.27 23.98
CA ILE A 321 0.22 10.42 22.54
C ILE A 321 0.24 11.90 22.14
N LYS A 322 -0.71 12.71 22.61
CA LYS A 322 -0.71 14.15 22.32
C LYS A 322 0.56 14.85 22.82
N ARG A 323 0.96 14.58 24.06
CA ARG A 323 2.20 15.13 24.65
C ARG A 323 3.43 14.74 23.83
N ASP A 324 3.57 13.46 23.48
CA ASP A 324 4.75 12.97 22.77
C ASP A 324 4.79 13.46 21.31
N MET A 325 3.63 13.70 20.71
CA MET A 325 3.51 14.34 19.41
C MET A 325 3.94 15.80 19.42
N GLU A 326 3.69 16.55 20.49
CA GLU A 326 4.14 17.95 20.64
C GLU A 326 5.67 18.05 20.74
N ILE A 327 6.34 17.06 21.33
CA ILE A 327 7.81 17.02 21.45
C ILE A 327 8.49 16.83 20.08
N LEU A 328 7.79 16.20 19.14
CA LEU A 328 8.33 15.82 17.84
C LEU A 328 8.08 16.86 16.72
N GLN A 329 7.43 17.98 17.03
CA GLN A 329 7.21 19.11 16.11
C GLN A 329 8.46 19.99 15.98
#